data_AF-A0A098MDL3-F1
#
_entry.id   AF-A0A098MDL3-F1
#
_cell.length_a   1.000
_cell.length_b   1.000
_cell.length_c   1.000
_cell.angle_alpha   90.00
_cell.angle_beta   90.00
_cell.angle_gamma   90.00
#
_symmetry.space_group_name_H-M   'P 1'
#
loop_
_entity.id
_entity.type
_entity.pdbx_description
1 polymer ?
#
loop_
_entity_poly.entity_id
_entity_poly.type
_entity_poly.pdbx_seq_one_letter_code
_entity_poly.pdbx_strand_id
1 'polypeptide(L)' 'MTYEKPKCDCSNDLTLTLHEMNSMDFRISDKGKIVKSSIKSNKELHAQEFGCTKCGNTYVVKLDERQRYVRGEVTREGFD' A
#
# COMPACT_ATOMS: atom_id res chain seq x y z
N MET A 1 3.99 -7.14 -19.53
CA MET A 1 3.57 -7.69 -18.22
C MET A 1 2.24 -7.08 -17.82
N THR A 2 1.25 -7.94 -17.56
CA THR A 2 -0.03 -7.54 -16.95
C THR A 2 0.24 -7.09 -15.52
N TYR A 3 -0.37 -6.00 -15.07
CA TYR A 3 -0.19 -5.56 -13.69
C TYR A 3 -0.91 -6.51 -12.74
N GLU A 4 -0.23 -6.89 -11.67
CA GLU A 4 -0.80 -7.64 -10.57
C GLU A 4 -0.87 -6.74 -9.34
N LYS A 5 -2.08 -6.63 -8.79
CA LYS A 5 -2.31 -5.84 -7.59
C LYS A 5 -1.52 -6.43 -6.43
N PRO A 6 -0.81 -5.61 -5.62
CA PRO A 6 -0.04 -6.12 -4.50
C PRO A 6 -0.96 -6.76 -3.47
N LYS A 7 -0.67 -8.02 -3.16
CA LYS A 7 -1.38 -8.83 -2.17
C LYS A 7 -0.45 -9.20 -1.02
N CYS A 8 -1.03 -9.35 0.15
CA CYS A 8 -0.37 -9.92 1.30
C CYS A 8 -0.13 -11.43 1.09
N ASP A 9 0.83 -12.00 1.80
CA ASP A 9 1.06 -13.46 1.79
C ASP A 9 -0.16 -14.26 2.31
N CYS A 10 -1.01 -13.66 3.14
CA CYS A 10 -2.29 -14.23 3.53
C CYS A 10 -3.41 -14.07 2.48
N SER A 11 -3.06 -13.72 1.24
CA SER A 11 -3.96 -13.48 0.08
C SER A 11 -4.90 -12.28 0.20
N ASN A 12 -4.79 -11.48 1.25
CA ASN A 12 -5.61 -10.28 1.43
C ASN A 12 -5.05 -9.09 0.66
N ASP A 13 -5.93 -8.16 0.29
CA ASP A 13 -5.53 -6.89 -0.28
C ASP A 13 -4.70 -6.08 0.71
N LEU A 14 -3.65 -5.44 0.20
CA LEU A 14 -2.86 -4.49 0.96
C LEU A 14 -3.46 -3.08 0.87
N THR A 15 -3.51 -2.38 1.99
CA THR A 15 -3.77 -0.95 2.04
C THR A 15 -2.45 -0.20 2.05
N LEU A 16 -2.42 0.95 1.40
CA LEU A 16 -1.28 1.85 1.48
C LEU A 16 -1.44 2.71 2.73
N THR A 17 -0.47 2.68 3.64
CA THR A 17 -0.50 3.43 4.89
C THR A 17 0.43 4.64 4.80
N LEU A 18 -0.08 5.81 5.16
CA LEU A 18 0.70 7.06 5.28
C LEU A 18 0.89 7.42 6.74
N HIS A 19 2.13 7.64 7.18
CA HIS A 19 2.46 7.97 8.57
C HIS A 19 2.55 9.47 8.89
N GLU A 20 2.28 10.37 7.94
CA GLU A 20 2.30 11.80 8.22
C GLU A 20 1.06 12.25 9.02
N MET A 21 1.26 12.41 10.33
CA MET A 21 0.36 12.98 11.34
C MET A 21 -0.98 12.28 11.58
N ASN A 22 -1.44 11.36 10.73
CA ASN A 22 -2.56 10.45 10.99
C ASN A 22 -2.42 9.21 10.09
N SER A 23 -2.50 8.00 10.65
CA SER A 23 -2.53 6.76 9.86
C SER A 23 -3.75 6.79 8.93
N MET A 24 -3.51 6.98 7.64
CA MET A 24 -4.55 6.93 6.62
C MET A 24 -4.31 5.75 5.70
N ASP A 25 -5.33 4.90 5.58
CA ASP A 25 -5.34 3.76 4.67
C ASP A 25 -5.94 4.14 3.31
N PHE A 26 -5.17 3.91 2.25
CA PHE A 26 -5.59 4.11 0.87
C PHE A 26 -5.69 2.77 0.16
N ARG A 27 -6.72 2.63 -0.69
CA ARG A 27 -6.88 1.46 -1.55
C ARG A 27 -6.14 1.65 -2.86
N ILE A 28 -5.58 0.57 -3.37
CA ILE A 28 -4.95 0.52 -4.68
C ILE A 28 -5.96 -0.06 -5.67
N SER A 29 -6.12 0.59 -6.82
CA SER A 29 -6.95 0.07 -7.92
C SER A 29 -6.29 -1.10 -8.65
N ASP A 30 -7.06 -1.82 -9.45
CA ASP A 30 -6.56 -2.83 -10.39
C ASP A 30 -5.66 -2.26 -11.50
N LYS A 31 -5.51 -0.93 -11.56
CA LYS A 31 -4.57 -0.24 -12.45
C LYS A 31 -3.27 0.19 -11.73
N GLY A 32 -3.15 -0.10 -10.44
CA GLY A 32 -1.99 0.24 -9.62
C GLY A 32 -1.88 1.71 -9.27
N LYS A 33 -3.01 2.40 -9.19
CA LYS A 33 -3.09 3.80 -8.73
C LYS A 33 -3.86 3.88 -7.41
N ILE A 34 -3.46 4.82 -6.56
CA ILE A 34 -4.21 5.14 -5.34
C ILE A 34 -5.60 5.61 -5.73
N VAL A 35 -6.62 4.96 -5.19
CA VAL A 35 -7.99 5.45 -5.21
C VAL A 35 -8.17 6.21 -3.91
N LYS A 36 -8.36 7.54 -4.02
CA LYS A 36 -8.53 8.43 -2.87
C LYS A 36 -9.55 7.87 -1.89
N SER A 37 -9.14 7.65 -0.65
CA SER A 37 -10.04 7.78 0.50
C SER A 37 -10.27 9.28 0.71
N SER A 38 -11.40 9.67 1.32
CA SER A 38 -12.02 11.02 1.30
C SER A 38 -11.22 12.21 1.86
N ILE A 39 -9.89 12.14 1.90
CA ILE A 39 -9.03 13.07 2.60
C ILE A 39 -8.28 13.94 1.58
N LYS A 40 -8.67 15.22 1.55
CA LYS A 40 -8.01 16.30 0.81
C LYS A 40 -6.68 16.63 1.49
N SER A 41 -5.64 15.88 1.18
CA SER A 41 -4.26 16.32 1.45
C SER A 41 -3.63 16.78 0.14
N ASN A 42 -3.38 18.09 0.03
CA ASN A 42 -2.62 18.74 -1.06
C ASN A 42 -1.10 18.55 -0.90
N LYS A 43 -0.65 17.80 0.11
CA LYS A 43 0.75 17.46 0.30
C LYS A 43 1.09 16.23 -0.53
N GLU A 44 2.28 16.22 -1.12
CA GLU A 44 2.83 15.03 -1.78
C GLU A 44 2.81 13.87 -0.79
N LEU A 45 1.92 12.91 -1.02
CA LEU A 45 1.77 11.73 -0.17
C LEU A 45 2.98 10.85 -0.41
N HIS A 46 4.01 10.98 0.44
CA HIS A 46 5.09 10.00 0.50
C HIS A 46 4.53 8.73 1.14
N ALA A 47 4.09 7.83 0.27
CA ALA A 47 3.84 6.43 0.58
C ALA A 47 5.03 5.83 1.33
N GLN A 48 4.79 5.32 2.53
CA GLN A 48 5.85 4.70 3.34
C GLN A 48 5.76 3.18 3.29
N GLU A 49 4.57 2.61 3.49
CA GLU A 49 4.40 1.15 3.61
C GLU A 49 3.03 0.67 3.09
N PHE A 50 2.97 -0.61 2.69
CA PHE A 50 1.72 -1.34 2.53
C PHE A 50 1.43 -2.10 3.82
N GLY A 51 0.23 -1.95 4.37
CA GLY A 51 -0.25 -2.72 5.52
C GLY A 51 -1.26 -3.78 5.11
N CYS A 52 -1.23 -4.93 5.78
CA CYS A 52 -2.33 -5.88 5.79
C CYS A 52 -3.12 -5.76 7.09
N THR A 53 -4.37 -5.34 7.00
CA THR A 53 -5.24 -5.22 8.18
C THR A 53 -5.63 -6.56 8.81
N LYS A 54 -5.44 -7.68 8.09
CA LYS A 54 -5.78 -9.02 8.58
C LYS A 54 -4.66 -9.70 9.37
N CYS A 55 -3.42 -9.58 8.93
CA CYS A 55 -2.27 -10.22 9.60
C CYS A 55 -1.29 -9.22 10.22
N GLY A 56 -1.47 -7.93 10.00
CA GLY A 56 -0.57 -6.90 10.53
C GLY A 56 0.77 -6.77 9.81
N ASN A 57 1.07 -7.60 8.80
CA ASN A 57 2.30 -7.47 8.02
C ASN A 57 2.37 -6.12 7.30
N THR A 58 3.55 -5.52 7.31
CA THR A 58 3.87 -4.35 6.48
C THR A 58 4.94 -4.68 5.44
N TYR A 59 4.87 -4.01 4.30
CA TYR A 59 5.74 -4.23 3.15
C TYR A 59 6.23 -2.89 2.59
N VAL A 60 7.43 -2.90 1.98
CA VAL A 60 7.96 -1.76 1.23
C VAL A 60 7.03 -1.44 0.06
N VAL A 61 6.77 -0.15 -0.15
CA VAL A 61 6.07 0.33 -1.34
C VAL A 61 7.08 0.58 -2.45
N LYS A 62 6.86 -0.02 -3.62
CA LYS A 62 7.65 0.25 -4.83
C LYS A 62 6.75 0.76 -5.96
N LEU A 63 7.32 1.54 -6.85
CA LEU A 63 6.69 1.94 -8.11
C LEU A 63 7.37 1.22 -9.26
N ASP A 64 6.60 0.65 -10.18
CA ASP A 64 7.15 0.10 -11.41
C ASP A 64 7.49 1.20 -12.43
N GLU A 65 8.04 0.79 -13.59
CA GLU A 65 8.38 1.68 -14.72
C GLU A 65 7.19 2.52 -15.24
N ARG A 66 5.95 2.13 -14.93
CA ARG A 66 4.70 2.83 -15.32
C ARG A 66 4.09 3.59 -14.14
N GLN A 67 4.87 3.81 -13.08
CA GLN A 67 4.44 4.45 -11.84
C GLN A 67 3.23 3.77 -11.20
N ARG A 68 3.18 2.43 -11.23
CA ARG A 68 2.14 1.64 -10.55
C ARG A 68 2.67 1.09 -9.24
N TYR A 69 1.82 1.14 -8.21
CA TYR A 69 2.13 0.64 -6.87
C TYR A 69 2.26 -0.88 -6.86
N VAL A 70 3.44 -1.39 -6.49
CA VAL A 70 3.74 -2.83 -6.39
C VAL A 70 4.41 -3.15 -5.05
N ARG A 71 4.17 -4.36 -4.54
CA ARG A 71 4.69 -4.84 -3.25
C ARG A 71 6.20 -5.05 -3.36
N GLY A 72 6.95 -4.51 -2.42
CA GLY A 72 8.35 -4.85 -2.19
C GLY A 72 8.52 -5.99 -1.18
N GLU A 73 9.62 -5.95 -0.46
CA GLU A 73 9.95 -6.91 0.60
C GLU A 73 9.13 -6.63 1.86
N VAL A 74 8.99 -7.63 2.72
CA VAL A 74 8.39 -7.45 4.06
C VAL A 74 9.27 -6.48 4.86
N THR A 75 8.65 -5.48 5.50
CA THR A 75 9.34 -4.56 6.42
C THR A 75 9.06 -4.92 7.87
N ARG A 76 7.86 -5.44 8.15
CA ARG A 76 7.48 -5.93 9.47
C ARG A 76 6.55 -7.13 9.32
N GLU A 77 6.86 -8.20 10.03
CA GLU A 77 5.95 -9.33 10.20
C GLU A 77 5.06 -9.03 11.41
N GLY A 78 3.74 -9.05 11.19
CA GLY A 78 2.76 -9.07 12.26
C GLY A 78 2.76 -10.48 12.85
N PHE A 79 3.35 -10.61 14.03
CA PHE A 79 3.21 -11.82 14.84
C PHE A 79 1.85 -11.75 15.55
N ASP A 80 1.08 -12.83 15.42
CA ASP A 80 -0.14 -13.13 16.18
C ASP A 80 0.15 -13.13 17.70
#